data_AF-A0A7S4HJA6-F1
#
_entry.id   AF-A0A7S4HJA6-F1
#
_cell.length_a   1.000
_cell.length_b   1.000
_cell.length_c   1.000
_cell.angle_alpha   90.00
_cell.angle_beta   90.00
_cell.angle_gamma   90.00
#
_symmetry.space_group_name_H-M   'P 1'
#
loop_
_entity.id
_entity.type
_entity.pdbx_description
1 polymer ?
#
loop_
_entity_poly.entity_id
_entity_poly.type
_entity_poly.pdbx_seq_one_letter_code
_entity_poly.pdbx_strand_id
1 'polypeptide(L)'
;KSWPKTEAVLNDIFARGQPKPDIEHAGLFIHQFRVHGGHLQGAWLPNPLLASDVDWTMPDDLLGDRFSITLLSRQSPHLYSNAKSGVIMNPSVSKLLCAYAYDAGSDRRTCSPPDSAEYTASCVPGCGRYGSSNDDNPTYCNPRVNEIYCNHDNAGWAPDDFENFMMHHEDRLRRFAGKREPLLYSELVFDANTWVSGLPRTVDAIFFMDPAEERITKKVHAQLLHDFGLATNTVPLLRLNLTNSFSPFTRVA
;
A
#
# COMPACT_ATOMS: atom_id res chain seq x y z
N LYS A 1 -18.34 1.47 4.56
CA LYS A 1 -19.24 1.79 5.71
C LYS A 1 -19.32 0.73 6.82
N SER A 2 -18.76 -0.48 6.68
CA SER A 2 -18.65 -1.42 7.81
C SER A 2 -17.18 -1.76 8.06
N TRP A 3 -16.63 -1.21 9.14
CA TRP A 3 -15.37 -1.65 9.71
C TRP A 3 -15.69 -2.37 11.03
N PRO A 4 -15.07 -3.51 11.31
CA PRO A 4 -14.10 -4.24 10.48
C PRO A 4 -14.75 -5.09 9.38
N LYS A 5 -13.96 -5.50 8.37
CA LYS A 5 -14.43 -6.40 7.30
C LYS A 5 -14.23 -7.86 7.66
N THR A 6 -15.16 -8.72 7.22
CA THR A 6 -15.04 -10.17 7.37
C THR A 6 -14.23 -10.78 6.23
N GLU A 7 -13.72 -12.01 6.41
CA GLU A 7 -13.07 -12.78 5.33
C GLU A 7 -13.92 -12.84 4.06
N ALA A 8 -15.22 -13.13 4.18
CA ALA A 8 -16.13 -13.22 3.05
C ALA A 8 -16.24 -11.89 2.29
N VAL A 9 -16.32 -10.76 3.01
CA VAL A 9 -16.35 -9.42 2.40
C VAL A 9 -15.03 -9.12 1.68
N LEU A 10 -13.90 -9.51 2.24
CA LEU A 10 -12.58 -9.28 1.64
C LEU A 10 -12.38 -10.10 0.37
N ASN A 11 -12.77 -11.38 0.37
CA ASN A 11 -12.77 -12.23 -0.84
C ASN A 11 -13.70 -11.67 -1.93
N ASP A 12 -14.87 -11.15 -1.55
CA ASP A 12 -15.81 -10.51 -2.47
C ASP A 12 -15.24 -9.21 -3.09
N ILE A 13 -14.58 -8.37 -2.30
CA ILE A 13 -13.87 -7.18 -2.81
C ILE A 13 -12.75 -7.59 -3.78
N PHE A 14 -11.94 -8.59 -3.43
CA PHE A 14 -10.89 -9.12 -4.31
C PHE A 14 -11.45 -9.59 -5.65
N ALA A 15 -12.53 -10.37 -5.63
CA ALA A 15 -13.14 -10.95 -6.81
C ALA A 15 -13.79 -9.90 -7.73
N ARG A 16 -14.33 -8.82 -7.16
CA ARG A 16 -15.04 -7.75 -7.87
C ARG A 16 -14.18 -6.52 -8.18
N GLY A 17 -12.91 -6.49 -7.79
CA GLY A 17 -11.98 -5.41 -8.10
C GLY A 17 -12.01 -5.08 -9.60
N GLN A 18 -12.14 -3.79 -9.94
CA GLN A 18 -12.26 -3.32 -11.32
C GLN A 18 -11.51 -2.00 -11.51
N PRO A 19 -11.04 -1.69 -12.73
CA PRO A 19 -10.45 -0.40 -13.07
C PRO A 19 -11.55 0.67 -13.16
N LYS A 20 -12.01 1.12 -12.00
CA LYS A 20 -13.01 2.17 -11.85
C LYS A 20 -12.38 3.45 -11.30
N PRO A 21 -13.01 4.62 -11.52
CA PRO A 21 -12.53 5.89 -10.97
C PRO A 21 -12.55 5.95 -9.44
N ASP A 22 -13.25 5.04 -8.76
CA ASP A 22 -13.36 5.05 -7.31
C ASP A 22 -12.44 4.01 -6.65
N ILE A 23 -11.72 4.50 -5.63
CA ILE A 23 -10.79 3.71 -4.84
C ILE A 23 -11.50 2.53 -4.12
N GLU A 24 -12.79 2.68 -3.83
CA GLU A 24 -13.58 1.67 -3.12
C GLU A 24 -13.88 0.41 -3.94
N HIS A 25 -13.86 0.47 -5.28
CA HIS A 25 -14.09 -0.69 -6.15
C HIS A 25 -12.82 -1.19 -6.85
N ALA A 26 -11.67 -0.56 -6.60
CA ALA A 26 -10.40 -0.94 -7.23
C ALA A 26 -9.93 -2.36 -6.84
N GLY A 27 -10.24 -2.77 -5.62
CA GLY A 27 -9.79 -4.03 -5.03
C GLY A 27 -9.39 -3.86 -3.56
N LEU A 28 -8.39 -4.62 -3.14
CA LEU A 28 -7.82 -4.56 -1.79
C LEU A 28 -6.52 -3.77 -1.79
N PHE A 29 -6.29 -3.04 -0.72
CA PHE A 29 -5.11 -2.19 -0.53
C PHE A 29 -4.18 -2.91 0.45
N ILE A 30 -3.02 -3.35 -0.01
CA ILE A 30 -2.12 -4.25 0.73
C ILE A 30 -0.84 -3.51 1.10
N HIS A 31 -0.55 -3.40 2.40
CA HIS A 31 0.77 -3.03 2.88
C HIS A 31 1.49 -4.28 3.36
N GLN A 32 2.71 -4.54 2.88
CA GLN A 32 3.52 -5.65 3.38
C GLN A 32 4.51 -5.15 4.41
N PHE A 33 4.62 -5.86 5.54
CA PHE A 33 5.50 -5.46 6.62
C PHE A 33 6.97 -5.51 6.17
N ARG A 34 7.69 -4.43 6.42
CA ARG A 34 9.16 -4.41 6.38
C ARG A 34 9.71 -4.81 7.75
N VAL A 35 9.43 -6.04 8.19
CA VAL A 35 10.06 -6.58 9.41
C VAL A 35 11.50 -6.98 9.07
N HIS A 36 12.47 -6.16 9.45
CA HIS A 36 13.87 -6.52 9.52
C HIS A 36 14.26 -6.76 10.98
N GLY A 37 14.97 -7.86 11.27
CA GLY A 37 15.56 -8.09 12.59
C GLY A 37 14.62 -8.46 13.73
N GLY A 38 13.34 -8.74 13.47
CA GLY A 38 12.40 -9.22 14.50
C GLY A 38 11.78 -8.14 15.39
N HIS A 39 11.90 -6.86 15.02
CA HIS A 39 11.12 -5.78 15.63
C HIS A 39 9.66 -5.89 15.17
N LEU A 40 8.80 -6.42 16.05
CA LEU A 40 7.37 -6.64 15.76
C LEU A 40 6.48 -5.51 16.25
N GLN A 41 7.00 -4.66 17.13
CA GLN A 41 6.22 -3.59 17.75
C GLN A 41 5.79 -2.56 16.72
N GLY A 42 4.47 -2.36 16.63
CA GLY A 42 3.90 -1.35 15.75
C GLY A 42 4.14 -1.63 14.26
N ALA A 43 4.25 -2.90 13.83
CA ALA A 43 4.49 -3.24 12.41
C ALA A 43 3.42 -2.70 11.44
N TRP A 44 2.26 -2.24 11.95
CA TRP A 44 1.21 -1.53 11.19
C TRP A 44 1.42 -0.01 11.08
N LEU A 45 2.54 0.52 11.60
CA LEU A 45 2.94 1.92 11.49
C LEU A 45 3.88 2.12 10.28
N PRO A 46 3.95 3.32 9.68
CA PRO A 46 4.76 3.57 8.49
C PRO A 46 6.26 3.44 8.80
N ASN A 47 6.62 3.80 10.03
CA ASN A 47 7.92 3.56 10.59
C ASN A 47 7.73 2.93 11.99
N PRO A 48 7.83 1.59 12.11
CA PRO A 48 7.68 0.91 13.40
C PRO A 48 8.78 1.28 14.40
N LEU A 49 9.92 1.82 13.94
CA LEU A 49 10.99 2.27 14.83
C LEU A 49 10.61 3.53 15.62
N LEU A 50 9.59 4.29 15.22
CA LEU A 50 9.11 5.46 15.98
C LEU A 50 8.36 5.12 17.26
N ALA A 51 8.09 3.85 17.52
CA ALA A 51 7.56 3.39 18.80
C ALA A 51 8.64 3.28 19.89
N SER A 52 9.92 3.51 19.55
CA SER A 52 11.07 3.50 20.44
C SER A 52 12.02 4.64 20.04
N ASP A 53 12.82 5.18 20.97
CA ASP A 53 13.83 6.24 20.70
C ASP A 53 14.99 5.75 19.80
N VAL A 54 14.69 5.30 18.58
CA VAL A 54 15.67 4.76 17.64
C VAL A 54 16.04 5.86 16.66
N ASP A 55 17.34 6.11 16.61
CA ASP A 55 18.04 7.08 15.77
C ASP A 55 17.54 7.02 14.31
N TRP A 56 17.15 8.18 13.77
CA TRP A 56 16.60 8.38 12.43
C TRP A 56 17.63 8.15 11.30
N THR A 57 18.79 7.59 11.61
CA THR A 57 19.96 7.46 10.72
C THR A 57 19.97 6.20 9.86
N MET A 58 18.89 5.41 9.82
CA MET A 58 18.74 4.38 8.78
C MET A 58 18.48 5.08 7.44
N PRO A 59 19.46 5.14 6.52
CA PRO A 59 19.53 6.24 5.56
C PRO A 59 18.44 6.26 4.48
N ASP A 60 17.74 5.16 4.22
CA ASP A 60 17.01 5.01 2.95
C ASP A 60 15.57 4.45 3.04
N ASP A 61 15.07 3.97 4.19
CA ASP A 61 13.94 3.01 4.18
C ASP A 61 12.77 3.26 5.17
N LEU A 62 12.76 4.38 5.92
CA LEU A 62 11.82 4.58 7.03
C LEU A 62 11.14 5.94 7.01
N LEU A 63 10.34 6.18 5.98
CA LEU A 63 9.69 7.47 5.78
C LEU A 63 8.43 7.53 6.64
N GLY A 64 8.52 8.28 7.74
CA GLY A 64 7.40 8.49 8.66
C GLY A 64 6.23 9.28 8.07
N ASP A 65 6.37 9.81 6.85
CA ASP A 65 5.39 10.67 6.19
C ASP A 65 4.43 9.94 5.23
N ARG A 66 4.71 8.68 4.85
CA ARG A 66 3.90 7.92 3.88
C ARG A 66 3.92 6.40 4.06
N PHE A 67 2.99 5.74 3.38
CA PHE A 67 2.93 4.30 3.17
C PHE A 67 2.94 3.94 1.70
N SER A 68 3.71 2.91 1.35
CA SER A 68 3.60 2.23 0.05
C SER A 68 2.62 1.06 0.16
N ILE A 69 1.64 1.05 -0.74
CA ILE A 69 0.51 0.12 -0.78
C ILE A 69 0.42 -0.50 -2.16
N THR A 70 0.19 -1.80 -2.23
CA THR A 70 -0.11 -2.49 -3.48
C THR A 70 -1.61 -2.68 -3.64
N LEU A 71 -2.14 -2.43 -4.85
CA LEU A 71 -3.50 -2.83 -5.19
C LEU A 71 -3.53 -4.32 -5.54
N LEU A 72 -4.41 -5.07 -4.88
CA LEU A 72 -4.62 -6.49 -5.10
C LEU A 72 -6.06 -6.76 -5.54
N SER A 73 -6.23 -7.40 -6.69
CA SER A 73 -7.53 -7.86 -7.19
C SER A 73 -7.36 -9.16 -7.96
N ARG A 74 -8.47 -9.80 -8.36
CA ARG A 74 -8.41 -11.00 -9.20
C ARG A 74 -7.72 -10.74 -10.55
N GLN A 75 -7.82 -9.52 -11.07
CA GLN A 75 -7.25 -9.08 -12.33
C GLN A 75 -5.78 -8.65 -12.17
N SER A 76 -5.39 -8.22 -10.97
CA SER A 76 -4.00 -7.90 -10.60
C SER A 76 -3.59 -8.65 -9.32
N PRO A 77 -3.29 -9.96 -9.40
CA PRO A 77 -2.94 -10.78 -8.24
C PRO A 77 -1.44 -10.69 -7.93
N HIS A 78 -0.84 -9.50 -8.06
CA HIS A 78 0.61 -9.29 -7.91
C HIS A 78 0.92 -8.45 -6.68
N LEU A 79 1.88 -8.92 -5.88
CA LEU A 79 2.41 -8.22 -4.70
C LEU A 79 3.89 -7.93 -4.88
N TYR A 80 4.41 -7.01 -4.07
CA TYR A 80 5.85 -6.77 -3.97
C TYR A 80 6.62 -8.03 -3.57
N SER A 81 6.08 -8.81 -2.64
CA SER A 81 6.65 -10.09 -2.20
C SER A 81 5.59 -11.17 -2.03
N ASN A 82 5.89 -12.40 -2.44
CA ASN A 82 5.01 -13.56 -2.21
C ASN A 82 5.25 -14.27 -0.86
N ALA A 83 6.17 -13.76 -0.04
CA ALA A 83 6.53 -14.36 1.25
C ALA A 83 6.16 -13.49 2.44
N LYS A 84 5.95 -12.18 2.26
CA LYS A 84 5.78 -11.24 3.37
C LYS A 84 4.34 -11.20 3.89
N SER A 85 4.23 -11.11 5.20
CA SER A 85 3.02 -10.75 5.94
C SER A 85 2.72 -9.26 5.83
N GLY A 86 1.52 -8.83 6.24
CA GLY A 86 1.12 -7.44 6.09
C GLY A 86 -0.26 -7.11 6.65
N VAL A 87 -0.76 -5.94 6.27
CA VAL A 87 -2.13 -5.50 6.55
C VAL A 87 -2.92 -5.30 5.27
N ILE A 88 -4.23 -5.57 5.37
CA ILE A 88 -5.21 -5.08 4.41
C ILE A 88 -5.73 -3.76 4.94
N MET A 89 -5.56 -2.71 4.16
CA MET A 89 -5.91 -1.34 4.48
C MET A 89 -7.35 -1.02 4.10
N ASN A 90 -8.02 -0.24 4.95
CA ASN A 90 -9.26 0.45 4.63
C ASN A 90 -8.95 1.84 4.01
N PRO A 91 -9.10 2.01 2.67
CA PRO A 91 -8.75 3.27 2.02
C PRO A 91 -9.71 4.42 2.35
N SER A 92 -10.92 4.14 2.86
CA SER A 92 -11.95 5.19 3.11
C SER A 92 -11.63 6.16 4.24
N VAL A 93 -10.60 5.84 5.05
CA VAL A 93 -10.16 6.64 6.20
C VAL A 93 -8.71 7.08 6.06
N SER A 94 -8.17 7.05 4.85
CA SER A 94 -6.81 7.49 4.56
C SER A 94 -6.75 8.25 3.25
N LYS A 95 -5.73 9.07 3.10
CA LYS A 95 -5.56 9.93 1.93
C LYS A 95 -4.54 9.32 0.98
N LEU A 96 -4.99 9.01 -0.24
CA LEU A 96 -4.10 8.69 -1.35
C LEU A 96 -3.36 9.97 -1.77
N LEU A 97 -2.04 9.90 -1.90
CA LEU A 97 -1.17 10.98 -2.36
C LEU A 97 -0.87 10.86 -3.86
N CYS A 98 -0.61 9.65 -4.32
CA CYS A 98 -0.42 9.32 -5.74
C CYS A 98 -0.45 7.80 -5.98
N ALA A 99 -0.52 7.41 -7.25
CA ALA A 99 -0.46 6.02 -7.68
C ALA A 99 0.51 5.81 -8.85
N TYR A 100 1.13 4.64 -8.89
CA TYR A 100 2.08 4.21 -9.91
C TYR A 100 1.71 2.81 -10.38
N ALA A 101 1.72 2.60 -11.70
CA ALA A 101 1.36 1.31 -12.31
C ALA A 101 2.41 0.19 -12.10
N TYR A 102 3.49 0.49 -11.39
CA TYR A 102 4.69 -0.32 -11.17
C TYR A 102 5.41 0.17 -9.88
N ASP A 103 6.50 -0.51 -9.49
CA ASP A 103 7.40 -0.10 -8.41
C ASP A 103 8.13 1.21 -8.71
N ALA A 104 7.70 2.29 -8.07
CA ALA A 104 8.19 3.63 -8.37
C ALA A 104 9.33 4.11 -7.48
N GLY A 105 9.79 3.28 -6.53
CA GLY A 105 10.75 3.70 -5.52
C GLY A 105 10.25 4.96 -4.80
N SER A 106 9.01 4.92 -4.31
CA SER A 106 8.41 6.06 -3.59
C SER A 106 9.19 6.44 -2.33
N ASP A 107 10.03 5.54 -1.84
CA ASP A 107 10.96 5.79 -0.75
C ASP A 107 11.94 6.93 -1.08
N ARG A 108 12.56 6.88 -2.25
CA ARG A 108 13.61 7.84 -2.67
C ARG A 108 13.10 9.23 -3.08
N ARG A 109 11.79 9.49 -2.93
CA ARG A 109 11.12 10.71 -3.42
C ARG A 109 10.73 11.61 -2.25
N THR A 110 11.68 12.36 -1.73
CA THR A 110 11.49 13.22 -0.56
C THR A 110 11.20 14.66 -0.96
N CYS A 111 10.46 15.38 -0.10
CA CYS A 111 10.33 16.82 -0.19
C CYS A 111 11.46 17.50 0.56
N SER A 112 11.98 18.62 0.04
CA SER A 112 12.99 19.44 0.71
C SER A 112 12.42 20.84 1.03
N PRO A 113 12.56 21.34 2.27
CA PRO A 113 13.07 20.62 3.44
C PRO A 113 12.08 19.53 3.90
N PRO A 114 12.58 18.41 4.48
CA PRO A 114 11.74 17.30 4.95
C PRO A 114 10.75 17.69 6.07
N ASP A 115 10.94 18.87 6.66
CA ASP A 115 10.25 19.32 7.87
C ASP A 115 9.23 20.45 7.64
N SER A 116 8.99 20.88 6.39
CA SER A 116 7.88 21.81 6.15
C SER A 116 6.58 21.02 6.27
N ALA A 117 5.91 21.14 7.41
CA ALA A 117 4.57 20.59 7.70
C ALA A 117 3.47 21.03 6.70
N GLU A 118 3.82 21.77 5.65
CA GLU A 118 2.99 22.04 4.51
C GLU A 118 3.33 21.02 3.41
N TYR A 119 2.38 20.11 3.13
CA TYR A 119 2.19 19.62 1.78
C TYR A 119 2.01 20.85 0.89
N THR A 120 3.12 21.43 0.42
CA THR A 120 3.02 22.54 -0.50
C THR A 120 2.40 21.99 -1.78
N ALA A 121 1.59 22.78 -2.48
CA ALA A 121 1.06 22.38 -3.79
C ALA A 121 2.17 21.93 -4.76
N SER A 122 3.41 22.38 -4.49
CA SER A 122 4.66 22.09 -5.17
C SER A 122 5.37 20.79 -4.75
N CYS A 123 5.07 20.15 -3.62
CA CYS A 123 5.72 18.88 -3.28
C CYS A 123 4.84 17.94 -2.48
N VAL A 124 4.69 16.71 -2.99
CA VAL A 124 3.95 15.64 -2.34
C VAL A 124 4.92 14.47 -2.09
N PRO A 125 5.21 14.12 -0.82
CA PRO A 125 6.18 13.08 -0.50
C PRO A 125 5.81 11.73 -1.12
N GLY A 126 6.80 11.06 -1.71
CA GLY A 126 6.61 9.80 -2.44
C GLY A 126 6.10 9.96 -3.87
N CYS A 127 5.74 11.17 -4.27
CA CYS A 127 5.10 11.46 -5.55
C CYS A 127 6.01 12.26 -6.49
N GLY A 128 5.69 12.30 -7.79
CA GLY A 128 6.47 13.02 -8.81
C GLY A 128 7.33 12.11 -9.69
N ARG A 129 8.43 12.63 -10.25
CA ARG A 129 9.33 11.95 -11.20
C ARG A 129 10.61 11.43 -10.51
N TYR A 130 11.07 10.25 -10.91
CA TYR A 130 12.27 9.63 -10.33
C TYR A 130 13.52 10.29 -10.90
N GLY A 131 14.48 10.66 -10.04
CA GLY A 131 15.79 11.17 -10.47
C GLY A 131 15.83 12.66 -10.85
N SER A 132 14.75 13.41 -10.70
CA SER A 132 14.79 14.87 -10.71
C SER A 132 15.02 15.35 -9.27
N SER A 133 16.29 15.55 -8.92
CA SER A 133 16.72 15.90 -7.56
C SER A 133 16.30 17.30 -7.08
N ASN A 134 15.38 18.00 -7.77
CA ASN A 134 14.99 19.39 -7.48
C ASN A 134 13.52 19.70 -7.85
N ASP A 135 12.62 18.72 -7.92
CA ASP A 135 11.25 18.99 -8.36
C ASP A 135 10.38 19.57 -7.23
N ASP A 136 10.42 20.89 -7.09
CA ASP A 136 9.38 21.73 -6.46
C ASP A 136 8.05 21.68 -7.26
N ASN A 137 7.77 20.60 -7.99
CA ASN A 137 6.48 20.38 -8.61
C ASN A 137 6.25 18.88 -8.82
N PRO A 138 5.27 18.23 -8.16
CA PRO A 138 4.92 16.86 -8.48
C PRO A 138 4.45 16.86 -9.94
N THR A 139 5.32 16.43 -10.85
CA THR A 139 4.94 16.27 -12.24
C THR A 139 4.11 15.00 -12.31
N TYR A 140 2.83 15.13 -11.98
CA TYR A 140 1.87 14.06 -12.22
C TYR A 140 1.79 13.79 -13.72
N CYS A 141 1.47 12.55 -14.06
CA CYS A 141 1.02 12.25 -15.40
C CYS A 141 -0.23 13.08 -15.69
N ASN A 142 -0.17 13.83 -16.78
CA ASN A 142 -1.31 14.50 -17.38
C ASN A 142 -1.34 14.12 -18.86
N PRO A 143 -2.18 13.16 -19.27
CA PRO A 143 -2.17 12.65 -20.65
C PRO A 143 -2.48 13.74 -21.69
N ARG A 144 -3.08 14.87 -21.28
CA ARG A 144 -3.35 16.02 -22.18
C ARG A 144 -2.15 16.93 -22.39
N VAL A 145 -1.18 16.91 -21.48
CA VAL A 145 -0.04 17.84 -21.45
C VAL A 145 1.28 17.11 -21.70
N ASN A 146 1.45 15.89 -21.20
CA ASN A 146 2.70 15.14 -21.24
C ASN A 146 2.50 13.64 -21.53
N GLU A 147 1.78 13.31 -22.61
CA GLU A 147 1.52 11.91 -23.02
C GLU A 147 2.77 11.02 -23.05
N ILE A 148 3.91 11.53 -23.53
CA ILE A 148 5.19 10.79 -23.52
C ILE A 148 5.60 10.43 -22.09
N TYR A 149 5.47 11.37 -21.13
CA TYR A 149 5.78 11.11 -19.73
C TYR A 149 4.85 10.04 -19.14
N CYS A 150 3.55 10.15 -19.41
CA CYS A 150 2.53 9.19 -18.99
C CYS A 150 2.73 7.76 -19.54
N ASN A 151 3.47 7.62 -20.64
CA ASN A 151 3.82 6.33 -21.22
C ASN A 151 5.06 5.69 -20.57
N HIS A 152 5.77 6.40 -19.69
CA HIS A 152 6.79 5.80 -18.86
C HIS A 152 6.14 5.16 -17.63
N ASP A 153 6.60 3.95 -17.30
CA ASP A 153 6.15 3.24 -16.11
C ASP A 153 6.29 4.15 -14.87
N ASN A 154 7.36 4.96 -14.82
CA ASN A 154 7.73 5.89 -13.73
C ASN A 154 6.84 7.12 -13.51
N ALA A 155 5.70 7.21 -14.20
CA ALA A 155 4.79 8.32 -14.07
C ALA A 155 3.86 8.16 -12.85
N GLY A 156 3.90 9.14 -11.95
CA GLY A 156 2.97 9.20 -10.82
C GLY A 156 1.64 9.81 -11.26
N TRP A 157 0.53 9.18 -10.90
CA TRP A 157 -0.82 9.67 -11.16
C TRP A 157 -1.36 10.37 -9.93
N ALA A 158 -2.00 11.53 -10.13
CA ALA A 158 -2.68 12.24 -9.05
C ALA A 158 -3.90 11.43 -8.56
N PRO A 159 -4.37 11.65 -7.32
CA PRO A 159 -5.57 10.99 -6.82
C PRO A 159 -6.81 11.20 -7.69
N ASP A 160 -6.96 12.39 -8.28
CA ASP A 160 -8.09 12.71 -9.17
C ASP A 160 -7.99 11.99 -10.53
N ASP A 161 -6.82 11.47 -10.88
CA ASP A 161 -6.57 10.70 -12.11
C ASP A 161 -6.52 9.18 -11.86
N PHE A 162 -7.10 8.71 -10.75
CA PHE A 162 -7.06 7.30 -10.35
C PHE A 162 -7.61 6.35 -11.42
N GLU A 163 -8.65 6.75 -12.16
CA GLU A 163 -9.18 5.96 -13.28
C GLU A 163 -8.12 5.73 -14.37
N ASN A 164 -7.38 6.78 -14.73
CA ASN A 164 -6.34 6.71 -15.75
C ASN A 164 -5.17 5.83 -15.27
N PHE A 165 -4.79 5.94 -14.00
CA PHE A 165 -3.86 5.01 -13.36
C PHE A 165 -4.33 3.56 -13.52
N MET A 166 -5.60 3.27 -13.19
CA MET A 166 -6.14 1.92 -13.24
C MET A 166 -6.13 1.35 -14.66
N MET A 167 -6.51 2.15 -15.66
CA MET A 167 -6.43 1.76 -17.08
C MET A 167 -4.99 1.47 -17.51
N HIS A 168 -4.03 2.31 -17.10
CA HIS A 168 -2.62 2.13 -17.44
C HIS A 168 -2.02 0.89 -16.77
N HIS A 169 -2.37 0.65 -15.49
CA HIS A 169 -1.95 -0.55 -14.78
C HIS A 169 -2.52 -1.82 -15.42
N GLU A 170 -3.79 -1.83 -15.84
CA GLU A 170 -4.38 -2.97 -16.55
C GLU A 170 -3.72 -3.21 -17.92
N ASP A 171 -3.50 -2.15 -18.71
CA ASP A 171 -2.79 -2.26 -19.98
C ASP A 171 -1.38 -2.84 -19.79
N ARG A 172 -0.66 -2.39 -18.76
CA ARG A 172 0.64 -2.93 -18.39
C ARG A 172 0.57 -4.42 -18.07
N LEU A 173 -0.38 -4.85 -17.22
CA LEU A 173 -0.58 -6.27 -16.92
C LEU A 173 -0.81 -7.10 -18.18
N ARG A 174 -1.61 -6.60 -19.13
CA ARG A 174 -1.85 -7.26 -20.42
C ARG A 174 -0.59 -7.33 -21.29
N ARG A 175 0.17 -6.23 -21.41
CA ARG A 175 1.42 -6.17 -22.19
C ARG A 175 2.50 -7.12 -21.69
N PHE A 176 2.51 -7.41 -20.39
CA PHE A 176 3.51 -8.25 -19.74
C PHE A 176 2.98 -9.61 -19.27
N ALA A 177 1.74 -9.95 -19.59
CA ALA A 177 1.17 -11.27 -19.31
C ALA A 177 2.04 -12.38 -19.91
N GLY A 178 2.44 -13.35 -19.08
CA GLY A 178 3.29 -14.48 -19.49
C GLY A 178 4.77 -14.15 -19.69
N LYS A 179 5.19 -12.90 -19.48
CA LYS A 179 6.61 -12.52 -19.50
C LYS A 179 7.19 -12.63 -18.10
N ARG A 180 8.50 -12.92 -18.00
CA ARG A 180 9.26 -12.89 -16.74
C ARG A 180 9.60 -11.45 -16.35
N GLU A 181 8.59 -10.59 -16.25
CA GLU A 181 8.80 -9.26 -15.69
C GLU A 181 8.75 -9.31 -14.17
N PRO A 182 9.78 -8.83 -13.47
CA PRO A 182 9.91 -9.02 -12.03
C PRO A 182 8.92 -8.19 -11.20
N LEU A 183 8.23 -7.19 -11.77
CA LEU A 183 7.49 -6.18 -10.99
C LEU A 183 6.12 -5.86 -11.62
N LEU A 184 5.16 -6.79 -11.56
CA LEU A 184 3.79 -6.59 -12.08
C LEU A 184 2.82 -5.96 -11.09
N TYR A 185 3.28 -5.62 -9.88
CA TYR A 185 2.46 -4.99 -8.86
C TYR A 185 2.42 -3.45 -9.05
N SER A 186 1.40 -2.79 -8.49
CA SER A 186 1.30 -1.32 -8.44
C SER A 186 1.84 -0.76 -7.13
N GLU A 187 2.29 0.49 -7.15
CA GLU A 187 2.66 1.22 -5.94
C GLU A 187 1.74 2.43 -5.75
N LEU A 188 0.98 2.44 -4.67
CA LEU A 188 0.12 3.53 -4.25
C LEU A 188 0.70 4.15 -2.99
N VAL A 189 0.81 5.47 -2.97
CA VAL A 189 1.40 6.20 -1.85
C VAL A 189 0.28 6.82 -1.03
N PHE A 190 0.18 6.46 0.24
CA PHE A 190 -0.79 7.01 1.18
C PHE A 190 -0.11 7.86 2.24
N ASP A 191 -0.84 8.87 2.70
CA ASP A 191 -0.43 9.80 3.76
C ASP A 191 -0.37 9.09 5.13
N ALA A 192 0.80 9.08 5.76
CA ALA A 192 1.01 8.43 7.05
C ALA A 192 0.19 9.06 8.18
N ASN A 193 -0.01 10.38 8.16
CA ASN A 193 -0.76 11.07 9.22
C ASN A 193 -2.22 10.63 9.22
N THR A 194 -2.86 10.55 8.05
CA THR A 194 -4.23 10.05 7.93
C THR A 194 -4.34 8.56 8.26
N TRP A 195 -3.32 7.76 7.95
CA TRP A 195 -3.26 6.37 8.38
C TRP A 195 -3.21 6.24 9.90
N VAL A 196 -2.26 6.93 10.55
CA VAL A 196 -2.02 6.80 12.00
C VAL A 196 -3.19 7.38 12.78
N SER A 197 -3.69 8.56 12.41
CA SER A 197 -4.87 9.16 13.05
C SER A 197 -6.16 8.38 12.82
N GLY A 198 -6.21 7.56 11.77
CA GLY A 198 -7.33 6.67 11.47
C GLY A 198 -7.31 5.33 12.20
N LEU A 199 -6.22 4.97 12.90
CA LEU A 199 -6.11 3.70 13.61
C LEU A 199 -7.17 3.57 14.73
N PRO A 200 -7.68 2.35 14.98
CA PRO A 200 -7.38 1.10 14.26
C PRO A 200 -8.20 0.91 12.97
N ARG A 201 -9.08 1.86 12.60
CA ARG A 201 -10.04 1.72 11.48
C ARG A 201 -9.41 1.67 10.10
N THR A 202 -8.14 2.01 9.99
CA THR A 202 -7.33 1.91 8.77
C THR A 202 -6.90 0.48 8.46
N VAL A 203 -7.01 -0.45 9.42
CA VAL A 203 -6.64 -1.86 9.24
C VAL A 203 -7.91 -2.71 9.15
N ASP A 204 -8.23 -3.19 7.95
CA ASP A 204 -9.35 -4.12 7.72
C ASP A 204 -9.01 -5.56 8.13
N ALA A 205 -7.74 -5.99 7.99
CA ALA A 205 -7.26 -7.32 8.39
C ALA A 205 -5.73 -7.35 8.53
N ILE A 206 -5.22 -8.35 9.25
CA ILE A 206 -3.80 -8.75 9.22
C ILE A 206 -3.69 -10.05 8.43
N PHE A 207 -2.64 -10.21 7.61
CA PHE A 207 -2.45 -11.43 6.84
C PHE A 207 -1.00 -11.94 6.83
N PHE A 208 -0.85 -13.22 6.53
CA PHE A 208 0.42 -13.85 6.14
C PHE A 208 0.24 -14.73 4.92
N MET A 209 1.32 -14.94 4.17
CA MET A 209 1.33 -15.79 2.97
C MET A 209 2.10 -17.09 3.23
N ASP A 210 3.34 -16.95 3.68
CA ASP A 210 4.21 -18.05 4.05
C ASP A 210 3.84 -18.57 5.45
N PRO A 211 3.58 -19.88 5.64
CA PRO A 211 3.40 -20.48 6.96
C PRO A 211 4.54 -20.18 7.95
N ALA A 212 5.76 -19.95 7.47
CA ALA A 212 6.89 -19.54 8.32
C ALA A 212 6.66 -18.18 9.01
N GLU A 213 5.87 -17.29 8.40
CA GLU A 213 5.53 -15.97 8.93
C GLU A 213 4.34 -15.99 9.90
N GLU A 214 3.59 -17.10 9.99
CA GLU A 214 2.36 -17.19 10.79
C GLU A 214 2.60 -16.80 12.25
N ARG A 215 3.66 -17.37 12.86
CA ARG A 215 3.98 -17.12 14.28
C ARG A 215 4.26 -15.65 14.57
N ILE A 216 4.99 -14.99 13.68
CA ILE A 216 5.33 -13.57 13.80
C ILE A 216 4.07 -12.71 13.58
N THR A 217 3.29 -13.04 12.56
CA THR A 217 2.07 -12.32 12.20
C THR A 217 1.02 -12.42 13.31
N LYS A 218 0.88 -13.58 13.96
CA LYS A 218 0.04 -13.76 15.15
C LYS A 218 0.42 -12.82 16.30
N LYS A 219 1.72 -12.56 16.50
CA LYS A 219 2.17 -11.61 17.53
C LYS A 219 1.79 -10.17 17.18
N VAL A 220 2.01 -9.76 15.92
CA VAL A 220 1.62 -8.42 15.43
C VAL A 220 0.10 -8.22 15.57
N HIS A 221 -0.69 -9.23 15.17
CA HIS A 221 -2.14 -9.21 15.30
C HIS A 221 -2.59 -9.10 16.76
N ALA A 222 -2.07 -9.96 17.64
CA ALA A 222 -2.38 -9.89 19.07
C ALA A 222 -2.00 -8.54 19.70
N GLN A 223 -0.89 -7.96 19.27
CA GLN A 223 -0.44 -6.65 19.75
C GLN A 223 -1.38 -5.53 19.29
N LEU A 224 -1.76 -5.49 18.01
CA LEU A 224 -2.74 -4.52 17.50
C LEU A 224 -4.05 -4.59 18.31
N LEU A 225 -4.56 -5.81 18.54
CA LEU A 225 -5.78 -5.99 19.31
C LEU A 225 -5.63 -5.49 20.75
N HIS A 226 -4.51 -5.80 21.39
CA HIS A 226 -4.19 -5.35 22.74
C HIS A 226 -4.10 -3.82 22.84
N ASP A 227 -3.30 -3.20 21.98
CA ASP A 227 -3.00 -1.76 22.03
C ASP A 227 -4.24 -0.88 21.80
N PHE A 228 -5.22 -1.39 21.05
CA PHE A 228 -6.48 -0.70 20.77
C PHE A 228 -7.69 -1.27 21.52
N GLY A 229 -7.50 -2.20 22.47
CA GLY A 229 -8.58 -2.79 23.26
C GLY A 229 -9.67 -3.49 22.43
N LEU A 230 -9.27 -4.13 21.32
CA LEU A 230 -10.20 -4.76 20.37
C LEU A 230 -10.50 -6.21 20.73
N ALA A 231 -11.70 -6.68 20.36
CA ALA A 231 -12.03 -8.10 20.47
C ALA A 231 -11.27 -8.93 19.43
N THR A 232 -11.01 -10.20 19.74
CA THR A 232 -10.26 -11.13 18.86
C THR A 232 -10.87 -11.30 17.48
N ASN A 233 -12.16 -11.03 17.33
CA ASN A 233 -12.88 -11.12 16.06
C ASN A 233 -13.03 -9.79 15.32
N THR A 234 -12.55 -8.68 15.89
CA THR A 234 -12.66 -7.35 15.27
C THR A 234 -11.79 -7.30 14.01
N VAL A 235 -10.46 -7.27 14.14
CA VAL A 235 -9.57 -7.35 12.98
C VAL A 235 -9.28 -8.83 12.72
N PRO A 236 -9.68 -9.45 11.60
CA PRO A 236 -9.37 -10.85 11.34
C PRO A 236 -7.89 -11.05 11.02
N LEU A 237 -7.36 -12.19 11.48
CA LEU A 237 -6.09 -12.75 11.00
C LEU A 237 -6.38 -13.73 9.85
N LEU A 238 -5.74 -13.52 8.71
CA LEU A 238 -5.99 -14.26 7.48
C LEU A 238 -4.71 -14.93 6.96
N ARG A 239 -4.88 -16.09 6.33
CA ARG A 239 -3.89 -16.64 5.41
C ARG A 239 -4.26 -16.21 3.99
N LEU A 240 -3.30 -15.64 3.28
CA LEU A 240 -3.42 -15.26 1.87
C LEU A 240 -2.76 -16.31 0.97
N ASN A 241 -3.53 -16.92 0.09
CA ASN A 241 -3.09 -17.87 -0.92
C ASN A 241 -3.48 -17.40 -2.33
N LEU A 242 -2.53 -16.76 -3.03
CA LEU A 242 -2.74 -16.25 -4.39
C LEU A 242 -2.94 -17.35 -5.45
N THR A 243 -2.68 -18.63 -5.14
CA THR A 243 -3.04 -19.73 -6.06
C THR A 243 -4.54 -20.00 -6.10
N ASN A 244 -5.30 -19.54 -5.09
CA ASN A 244 -6.76 -19.59 -5.08
C ASN A 244 -7.32 -18.26 -5.61
N SER A 245 -7.52 -18.19 -6.92
CA SER A 245 -7.98 -16.97 -7.61
C SER A 245 -9.44 -16.57 -7.35
N PHE A 246 -10.21 -17.37 -6.61
CA PHE A 246 -11.61 -17.08 -6.29
C PHE A 246 -11.82 -16.63 -4.85
N SER A 247 -11.04 -17.21 -3.92
CA SER A 247 -11.15 -16.94 -2.49
C SER A 247 -9.77 -17.01 -1.84
N PRO A 248 -8.89 -16.05 -2.13
CA PRO A 248 -7.49 -16.12 -1.71
C PRO A 248 -7.30 -15.98 -0.20
N PHE A 249 -8.28 -15.48 0.55
CA PHE A 249 -8.19 -15.35 2.00
C PHE A 249 -8.91 -16.49 2.71
N THR A 250 -8.30 -16.99 3.78
CA THR A 250 -8.90 -17.94 4.72
C THR A 250 -8.62 -17.48 6.14
N ARG A 251 -9.64 -17.43 7.01
CA ARG A 251 -9.46 -17.06 8.41
C ARG A 251 -8.64 -18.09 9.16
N VAL A 252 -7.76 -17.59 10.00
CA VAL A 252 -6.95 -18.38 10.92
C VAL A 252 -7.56 -18.28 12.31
N ALA A 253 -7.65 -19.42 12.99
CA ALA A 253 -8.13 -19.52 14.36
C ALA A 253 -7.10 -18.97 15.37
#